data_AF-A0A3M8G5E7-F1
#
_entry.id   AF-A0A3M8G5E7-F1
#
_cell.length_a   1.000
_cell.length_b   1.000
_cell.length_c   1.000
_cell.angle_alpha   90.00
_cell.angle_beta   90.00
_cell.angle_gamma   90.00
#
_symmetry.space_group_name_H-M   'P 1'
#
loop_
_entity.id
_entity.type
_entity.pdbx_description
1 polymer ?
#
loop_
_entity_poly.entity_id
_entity_poly.type
_entity_poly.pdbx_seq_one_letter_code
_entity_poly.pdbx_strand_id
1 'polypeptide(L)'
;MSWIKYVVIDILALLIISLFCFTNSTGLEITIWIYTGILLLGRILFLFVDLIKTKSTKKKVPIWFYHVIYFLSSLILFICQNYYLGSAWILIWALSSIEHLKKIKQDSNA
;
A
#
# COMPACT_ATOMS: atom_id res chain seq x y z
N MET A 1 -13.29 -14.90 -8.89
CA MET A 1 -12.58 -13.63 -9.18
C MET A 1 -11.07 -13.86 -9.08
N SER A 2 -10.38 -14.13 -10.19
CA SER A 2 -8.96 -14.54 -10.21
C SER A 2 -7.96 -13.48 -9.69
N TRP A 3 -8.41 -12.27 -9.39
CA TRP A 3 -7.60 -11.14 -8.96
C TRP A 3 -7.47 -11.00 -7.43
N ILE A 4 -8.42 -11.54 -6.67
CA ILE A 4 -8.46 -11.41 -5.20
C ILE A 4 -7.21 -12.01 -4.54
N LYS A 5 -6.70 -13.12 -5.07
CA LYS A 5 -5.48 -13.79 -4.59
C LYS A 5 -4.23 -12.88 -4.59
N TYR A 6 -4.22 -11.83 -5.42
CA TYR A 6 -3.11 -10.86 -5.47
C TYR A 6 -3.24 -9.74 -4.44
N VAL A 7 -4.39 -9.62 -3.77
CA VAL A 7 -4.67 -8.60 -2.74
C VAL A 7 -4.89 -9.25 -1.36
N VAL A 8 -4.80 -10.58 -1.26
CA VAL A 8 -4.96 -11.31 0.01
C VAL A 8 -3.97 -10.81 1.06
N ILE A 9 -2.74 -10.48 0.66
CA ILE A 9 -1.71 -9.98 1.59
C ILE A 9 -2.11 -8.60 2.14
N ASP A 10 -2.58 -7.68 1.29
CA ASP A 10 -3.02 -6.35 1.73
C ASP A 10 -4.30 -6.43 2.60
N ILE A 11 -5.22 -7.36 2.30
CA ILE A 11 -6.43 -7.60 3.12
C ILE A 11 -6.04 -8.17 4.50
N LEU A 12 -5.09 -9.11 4.54
CA LEU A 12 -4.56 -9.64 5.79
C LEU A 12 -3.86 -8.54 6.59
N ALA A 13 -3.08 -7.67 5.93
CA ALA A 13 -2.46 -6.52 6.58
C ALA A 13 -3.50 -5.59 7.19
N LEU A 14 -4.62 -5.31 6.50
CA LEU A 14 -5.71 -4.50 7.02
C LEU A 14 -6.37 -5.15 8.26
N LEU A 15 -6.57 -6.48 8.25
CA LEU A 15 -7.06 -7.21 9.42
C LEU A 15 -6.07 -7.16 10.59
N ILE A 16 -4.78 -7.32 10.34
CA ILE A 16 -3.73 -7.25 11.36
C ILE A 16 -3.65 -5.85 11.96
N ILE A 17 -3.75 -4.80 11.15
CA ILE A 17 -3.79 -3.40 11.60
C ILE A 17 -5.03 -3.15 12.46
N SER A 18 -6.19 -3.68 12.05
CA SER A 18 -7.42 -3.59 12.83
C SER A 18 -7.29 -4.30 14.19
N LEU A 19 -6.76 -5.53 14.21
CA LEU A 19 -6.51 -6.29 15.45
C LEU A 19 -5.46 -5.63 16.35
N PHE A 20 -4.40 -5.06 15.75
CA PHE A 20 -3.40 -4.29 16.47
C PHE A 20 -4.05 -3.13 17.20
N CYS A 21 -5.06 -2.49 16.60
CA CYS A 21 -5.69 -1.36 17.25
C CYS A 21 -6.41 -1.71 18.56
N PHE A 22 -6.97 -2.92 18.65
CA PHE A 22 -7.63 -3.38 19.87
C PHE A 22 -6.64 -3.94 20.90
N THR A 23 -5.55 -4.57 20.44
CA THR A 23 -4.63 -5.29 21.32
C THR A 23 -3.46 -4.44 21.81
N ASN A 24 -3.07 -3.41 21.05
CA ASN A 24 -1.85 -2.60 21.27
C ASN A 24 -0.61 -3.45 21.59
N SER A 25 -0.53 -4.66 21.01
CA SER A 25 0.57 -5.58 21.28
C SER A 25 1.83 -5.15 20.53
N THR A 26 2.95 -5.06 21.26
CA THR A 26 4.26 -4.69 20.72
C THR A 26 4.73 -5.65 19.61
N GLY A 27 4.38 -6.94 19.70
CA GLY A 27 4.73 -7.92 18.66
C GLY A 27 4.01 -7.67 17.33
N LEU A 28 2.74 -7.27 17.39
CA LEU A 28 1.96 -6.90 16.21
C LEU A 28 2.46 -5.59 15.61
N GLU A 29 2.84 -4.62 16.45
CA GLU A 29 3.43 -3.35 16.00
C GLU A 29 4.70 -3.57 15.17
N ILE A 30 5.64 -4.37 15.67
CA ILE A 30 6.88 -4.70 14.95
C ILE A 30 6.58 -5.39 13.62
N THR A 31 5.62 -6.32 13.61
CA THR A 31 5.22 -7.04 12.39
C THR A 31 4.65 -6.08 11.34
N ILE A 32 3.78 -5.15 11.76
CA ILE A 32 3.22 -4.11 10.88
C ILE A 32 4.33 -3.19 10.38
N TRP A 33 5.30 -2.82 11.24
CA TRP A 33 6.43 -1.99 10.86
C TRP A 33 7.32 -2.64 9.80
N ILE A 34 7.67 -3.91 9.97
CA ILE A 34 8.48 -4.67 9.00
C ILE A 34 7.74 -4.74 7.65
N TYR A 35 6.46 -5.10 7.69
CA TYR A 35 5.63 -5.18 6.49
C TYR A 35 5.51 -3.83 5.79
N THR A 36 5.19 -2.77 6.54
CA THR A 36 5.05 -1.40 6.02
C THR A 36 6.38 -0.93 5.44
N GLY A 37 7.50 -1.17 6.12
CA GLY A 37 8.84 -0.81 5.67
C GLY A 37 9.21 -1.48 4.34
N ILE A 38 8.96 -2.78 4.21
CA ILE A 38 9.19 -3.52 2.95
C ILE A 38 8.32 -2.96 1.82
N LEU A 39 7.05 -2.68 2.10
CA LEU A 39 6.11 -2.16 1.12
C LEU A 39 6.48 -0.74 0.65
N LEU A 40 6.90 0.11 1.59
CA LEU A 40 7.32 1.49 1.33
C LEU A 40 8.67 1.50 0.57
N LEU A 41 9.63 0.68 0.97
CA LEU A 41 10.88 0.47 0.22
C LEU A 41 10.61 -0.01 -1.20
N GLY A 42 9.69 -0.97 -1.38
CA GLY A 42 9.29 -1.45 -2.70
C GLY A 42 8.75 -0.33 -3.59
N ARG A 43 7.95 0.59 -3.04
CA ARG A 43 7.44 1.77 -3.76
C ARG A 43 8.53 2.78 -4.08
N ILE A 44 9.38 3.10 -3.11
CA ILE A 44 10.52 4.01 -3.32
C ILE A 44 11.41 3.47 -4.43
N LEU A 45 11.78 2.19 -4.37
CA LEU A 45 12.56 1.54 -5.42
C LEU A 45 11.84 1.65 -6.77
N PHE A 46 10.51 1.49 -6.81
CA PHE A 46 9.73 1.63 -8.05
C PHE A 46 9.83 3.03 -8.68
N LEU A 47 9.89 4.10 -7.87
CA LEU A 47 10.10 5.47 -8.35
C LEU A 47 11.47 5.65 -9.00
N PHE A 48 12.50 4.95 -8.52
CA PHE A 48 13.84 4.98 -9.13
C PHE A 48 13.96 4.02 -10.33
N VAL A 49 13.13 2.98 -10.36
CA VAL A 49 13.09 1.94 -11.41
C VAL A 49 12.38 2.42 -12.69
N ASP A 50 11.97 3.69 -12.80
CA ASP A 50 11.53 4.33 -14.06
C ASP A 50 12.50 4.12 -15.25
N LEU A 51 13.75 3.68 -15.01
CA LEU A 51 14.73 3.29 -16.02
C LEU A 51 14.56 1.86 -16.58
N ILE A 52 13.89 0.96 -15.87
CA ILE A 52 13.72 -0.43 -16.29
C ILE A 52 12.25 -0.63 -16.62
N LYS A 53 11.91 -0.46 -17.91
CA LYS A 53 10.61 -0.75 -18.53
C LYS A 53 10.20 -2.22 -18.30
N THR A 54 9.86 -2.59 -17.08
CA THR A 54 9.18 -3.84 -16.81
C THR A 54 7.72 -3.58 -17.05
N LYS A 55 7.27 -3.92 -18.28
CA LYS A 55 5.84 -4.12 -18.57
C LYS A 55 5.33 -5.15 -17.57
N SER A 56 4.80 -4.64 -16.46
CA SER A 56 4.24 -5.50 -15.43
C SER A 56 2.93 -6.03 -16.00
N THR A 57 2.97 -7.27 -16.48
CA THR A 57 1.80 -8.08 -16.87
C THR A 57 0.97 -8.47 -15.63
N LYS A 58 0.80 -7.54 -14.68
CA LYS A 58 0.01 -7.74 -13.46
C LYS A 58 -1.46 -7.57 -13.83
N LYS A 59 -2.09 -8.72 -14.07
CA LYS A 59 -3.50 -8.90 -14.39
C LYS A 59 -4.44 -8.16 -13.41
N LYS A 60 -5.33 -7.33 -13.97
CA LYS A 60 -6.73 -7.03 -13.57
C LYS A 60 -7.05 -6.98 -12.06
N VAL A 61 -6.24 -6.33 -11.22
CA VAL A 61 -6.77 -5.81 -9.95
C VAL A 61 -7.24 -4.39 -10.21
N PRO A 62 -8.50 -4.03 -9.88
CA PRO A 62 -8.95 -2.67 -10.07
C PRO A 62 -8.16 -1.70 -9.20
N ILE A 63 -7.64 -0.63 -9.80
CA ILE A 63 -6.76 0.34 -9.13
C ILE A 63 -7.43 0.96 -7.88
N TRP A 64 -8.76 1.17 -7.95
CA TRP A 64 -9.53 1.74 -6.84
C TRP A 64 -9.45 0.87 -5.59
N PHE A 65 -9.31 -0.45 -5.75
CA PHE A 65 -9.36 -1.38 -4.64
C PHE A 65 -8.13 -1.24 -3.73
N TYR A 66 -6.95 -1.03 -4.33
CA TYR A 66 -5.73 -0.72 -3.57
C TYR A 66 -5.84 0.64 -2.85
N HIS A 67 -6.39 1.66 -3.51
CA HIS A 67 -6.60 2.96 -2.86
C HIS A 67 -7.55 2.86 -1.66
N VAL A 68 -8.62 2.08 -1.76
CA VAL A 68 -9.55 1.86 -0.64
C VAL A 68 -8.85 1.17 0.53
N ILE A 69 -8.07 0.12 0.27
CA ILE A 69 -7.34 -0.57 1.35
C ILE A 69 -6.33 0.35 2.01
N TYR A 70 -5.52 1.07 1.23
CA TYR A 70 -4.51 1.97 1.79
C TYR A 70 -5.14 3.11 2.60
N PHE A 71 -6.24 3.69 2.09
CA PHE A 71 -6.98 4.72 2.81
C PHE A 71 -7.59 4.18 4.11
N LEU A 72 -8.21 2.99 4.07
CA LEU A 72 -8.86 2.40 5.23
C LEU A 72 -7.86 1.99 6.31
N SER A 73 -6.73 1.37 5.92
CA SER A 73 -5.63 1.07 6.85
C SER A 73 -5.07 2.33 7.50
N SER A 74 -4.85 3.40 6.73
CA SER A 74 -4.39 4.68 7.28
C SER A 74 -5.39 5.26 8.28
N LEU A 75 -6.69 5.24 7.94
CA LEU A 75 -7.75 5.75 8.79
C LEU A 75 -7.84 4.97 10.11
N ILE A 76 -7.73 3.64 10.06
CA ILE A 76 -7.69 2.80 11.26
C ILE A 76 -6.48 3.13 12.14
N LEU A 77 -5.28 3.30 11.55
CA LEU A 77 -4.07 3.66 12.30
C LEU A 77 -4.16 5.04 12.95
N PHE A 78 -4.78 6.01 12.28
CA PHE A 78 -5.04 7.34 12.85
C PHE A 78 -6.03 7.30 14.01
N ILE A 79 -7.12 6.53 13.89
CA ILE A 79 -8.07 6.32 14.99
C ILE A 79 -7.35 5.66 16.18
N CYS A 80 -6.38 4.79 15.90
CA CYS A 80 -5.57 4.16 16.93
C CYS A 80 -4.45 5.02 17.53
N GLN A 81 -4.40 6.31 17.18
CA GLN A 81 -3.36 7.25 17.61
C GLN A 81 -1.93 6.83 17.21
N ASN A 82 -1.78 5.86 16.30
CA ASN A 82 -0.47 5.43 15.82
C ASN A 82 -0.08 6.25 14.58
N TYR A 83 0.23 7.52 14.82
CA TYR A 83 0.48 8.53 13.78
C TYR A 83 1.71 8.21 12.91
N TYR A 84 2.71 7.50 13.45
CA TYR A 84 3.91 7.09 12.71
C TYR A 84 3.55 6.10 11.60
N LEU A 85 2.85 5.01 11.94
CA LEU A 85 2.40 4.04 10.95
C LEU A 85 1.32 4.65 10.05
N GLY A 86 0.39 5.45 10.61
CA GLY A 86 -0.66 6.12 9.84
C GLY A 86 -0.09 7.03 8.75
N SER A 87 0.94 7.83 9.06
CA SER A 87 1.61 8.70 8.09
C SER A 87 2.40 7.92 7.04
N ALA A 88 3.07 6.81 7.41
CA ALA A 88 3.72 5.92 6.45
C ALA A 88 2.72 5.35 5.42
N TRP A 89 1.53 4.94 5.88
CA TRP A 89 0.46 4.48 5.00
C TRP A 89 -0.12 5.59 4.12
N ILE A 90 -0.23 6.82 4.61
CA ILE A 90 -0.58 8.00 3.78
C ILE A 90 0.47 8.22 2.69
N LEU A 91 1.77 8.12 3.03
CA LEU A 91 2.85 8.28 2.06
C LEU A 91 2.77 7.20 0.97
N ILE A 92 2.56 5.94 1.35
CA ILE A 92 2.34 4.84 0.39
C ILE A 92 1.15 5.15 -0.53
N TRP A 93 0.05 5.64 0.03
CA TRP A 93 -1.14 6.01 -0.73
C TRP A 93 -0.89 7.18 -1.70
N ALA A 94 -0.16 8.20 -1.27
CA ALA A 94 0.23 9.34 -2.10
C ALA A 94 1.17 8.91 -3.23
N LEU A 95 2.21 8.12 -2.94
CA LEU A 95 3.13 7.58 -3.93
C LEU A 95 2.39 6.72 -4.97
N SER A 96 1.49 5.85 -4.54
CA SER A 96 0.66 5.04 -5.44
C SER A 96 -0.23 5.91 -6.35
N SER A 97 -0.70 7.05 -5.85
CA SER A 97 -1.49 8.01 -6.65
C SER A 97 -0.63 8.71 -7.70
N ILE A 98 0.58 9.13 -7.33
CA ILE A 98 1.54 9.80 -8.22
C ILE A 98 1.99 8.85 -9.34
N GLU A 99 2.35 7.61 -9.00
CA GLU A 99 2.70 6.56 -9.96
C GLU A 99 1.58 6.36 -10.99
N HIS A 100 0.33 6.33 -10.54
CA HIS A 100 -0.83 6.18 -11.40
C HIS A 100 -1.01 7.37 -12.35
N LEU A 101 -0.90 8.61 -11.84
CA LEU A 101 -0.98 9.82 -12.66
C LEU A 101 0.13 9.87 -13.72
N LYS A 102 1.35 9.47 -13.35
CA LYS A 102 2.50 9.41 -14.28
C LYS A 102 2.26 8.41 -15.40
N LYS A 103 1.69 7.25 -15.07
CA LYS A 103 1.33 6.21 -16.05
C LYS A 103 0.28 6.69 -17.06
N ILE A 104 -0.78 7.37 -16.60
CA ILE A 104 -1.81 7.95 -17.48
C ILE A 104 -1.19 8.98 -18.43
N LYS A 105 -0.31 9.85 -17.93
CA LYS A 105 0.36 10.87 -18.75
C LYS A 105 1.27 10.26 -19.82
N GLN A 106 1.89 9.12 -19.54
CA GLN A 106 2.77 8.43 -20.49
C GLN A 106 2.01 7.73 -21.61
N ASP A 107 0.85 7.11 -21.32
CA ASP A 107 -0.02 6.49 -22.33
C ASP A 107 -0.75 7.53 -23.21
N SER A 108 -0.93 8.77 -22.75
CA SER A 108 -1.52 9.87 -23.53
C SER A 108 -0.55 10.56 -24.50
N ASN A 109 0.77 10.37 -24.31
CA ASN A 109 1.83 10.98 -25.12
C ASN A 109 2.48 9.98 -26.09
N ALA A 110 1.97 8.74 -26.16
CA ALA A 110 2.41 7.67 -27.04
C ALA A 110 1.42 7.46 -28.18
#